data_AF-A0A954JUU2-F1
#
_entry.id   AF-A0A954JUU2-F1
#
_cell.length_a   1.000
_cell.length_b   1.000
_cell.length_c   1.000
_cell.angle_alpha   90.00
_cell.angle_beta   90.00
_cell.angle_gamma   90.00
#
_symmetry.space_group_name_H-M   'P 1'
#
loop_
_entity.id
_entity.type
_entity.pdbx_description
1 polymer ?
#
loop_
_entity_poly.entity_id
_entity_poly.type
_entity_poly.pdbx_seq_one_letter_code
_entity_poly.pdbx_strand_id
1 'polypeptide(L)'
;MAPDEFQQAWQAQASQTRVTIDADLLRQEVRRDQQAFRTMILYRDYGEVGVALLLIPIWFILGAVTKSPWTWYLTVPVLIWMAGFMLVYRRRHRQEPAEPDEPLLQCVQRSLTEVEDQIWLLRNVFWWYLLPPSVSILIFFAHVSWQSRAGGWLFALIFFLFMAGFLIGLYTWIYFLNQRAVRLQLIPKREELLTLQASLQEETNGAGTQDQIALPGLPFSKQGLSASCHSPVRIILGLIGLFVIMLLVVFFVETARNSKDEPAHGQKSPFAAVRWQAAQPEVKLGNEWYQLVSLNGIAASEIVEFSKQTYDAKWQKRFEEDLVELLTRMGHPPADSVTLEVQSLDSTEKKTLKEVPMTYENRRAIRNAAREREEAKP
;
A
#
# COMPACT_ATOMS: atom_id res chain seq x y z
N MET A 1 39.23 51.19 -54.40
CA MET A 1 37.86 50.73 -54.07
C MET A 1 37.78 50.67 -52.56
N ALA A 2 37.00 51.57 -51.96
CA ALA A 2 36.76 51.54 -50.52
C ALA A 2 35.90 50.30 -50.20
N PRO A 3 36.17 49.58 -49.09
CA PRO A 3 35.30 48.48 -48.68
C PRO A 3 33.89 49.01 -48.47
N ASP A 4 32.93 48.29 -49.04
CA ASP A 4 31.50 48.63 -49.05
C ASP A 4 31.04 48.92 -47.62
N GLU A 5 30.29 50.01 -47.39
CA GLU A 5 29.80 50.38 -46.05
C GLU A 5 29.04 49.22 -45.38
N PHE A 6 28.43 48.35 -46.21
CA PHE A 6 27.78 47.12 -45.77
C PHE A 6 28.73 46.08 -45.20
N GLN A 7 29.96 45.93 -45.72
CA GLN A 7 30.97 45.05 -45.13
C GLN A 7 31.47 45.57 -43.79
N GLN A 8 31.65 46.89 -43.65
CA GLN A 8 32.04 47.49 -42.38
C GLN A 8 30.92 47.41 -41.35
N ALA A 9 29.66 47.65 -41.74
CA ALA A 9 28.51 47.45 -40.88
C ALA A 9 28.32 45.97 -40.48
N TRP A 10 28.56 45.03 -41.41
CA TRP A 10 28.50 43.60 -41.11
C TRP A 10 29.59 43.16 -40.14
N GLN A 11 30.83 43.65 -40.30
CA GLN A 11 31.92 43.37 -39.36
C GLN A 11 31.72 44.07 -38.01
N ALA A 12 31.17 45.29 -37.99
CA ALA A 12 30.83 46.01 -36.76
C ALA A 12 29.67 45.34 -36.00
N GLN A 13 28.72 44.74 -36.72
CA GLN A 13 27.62 44.00 -36.11
C GLN A 13 28.07 42.60 -35.66
N ALA A 14 28.93 41.93 -36.44
CA ALA A 14 29.56 40.67 -36.04
C ALA A 14 30.48 40.83 -34.81
N SER A 15 31.12 41.98 -34.63
CA SER A 15 31.90 42.29 -33.43
C SER A 15 31.03 42.73 -32.25
N GLN A 16 29.91 43.44 -32.48
CA GLN A 16 28.94 43.79 -31.43
C GLN A 16 28.16 42.59 -30.87
N THR A 17 28.08 41.48 -31.62
CA THR A 17 27.40 40.26 -31.15
C THR A 17 28.35 39.29 -30.42
N ARG A 18 29.60 39.69 -30.18
CA ARG A 18 30.53 39.00 -29.26
C ARG A 18 30.34 39.55 -27.86
N VAL A 19 29.31 39.05 -27.20
CA VAL A 19 29.08 39.32 -25.78
C VAL A 19 30.21 38.67 -25.00
N THR A 20 31.13 39.47 -24.47
CA THR A 20 32.08 39.05 -23.43
C THR A 20 31.28 38.72 -22.19
N ILE A 21 30.86 37.46 -22.07
CA ILE A 21 30.28 36.97 -20.83
C ILE A 21 31.46 36.78 -19.87
N ASP A 22 31.45 37.56 -18.80
CA ASP A 22 32.46 37.52 -17.73
C ASP A 22 32.61 36.08 -17.22
N ALA A 23 33.82 35.52 -17.35
CA ALA A 23 34.12 34.12 -16.99
C ALA A 23 33.85 33.83 -15.50
N ASP A 24 33.96 34.86 -14.66
CA ASP A 24 33.65 34.77 -13.23
C ASP A 24 32.14 34.75 -12.98
N LEU A 25 31.37 35.45 -13.81
CA LEU A 25 29.91 35.44 -13.77
C LEU A 25 29.34 34.09 -14.24
N LEU A 26 29.93 33.49 -15.28
CA LEU A 26 29.61 32.11 -15.71
C LEU A 26 29.95 31.09 -14.61
N ARG A 27 31.12 31.21 -13.97
CA ARG A 27 31.48 30.38 -12.81
C ARG A 27 30.44 30.46 -11.72
N GLN A 28 30.03 31.67 -11.37
CA GLN A 28 29.08 31.89 -10.29
C GLN A 28 27.71 31.31 -10.63
N GLU A 29 27.24 31.47 -11.87
CA GLU A 29 25.92 30.96 -12.28
C GLU A 29 25.90 29.42 -12.37
N VAL A 30 26.92 28.80 -12.94
CA VAL A 30 27.06 27.33 -12.98
C VAL A 30 27.10 26.76 -11.56
N ARG A 31 27.88 27.37 -10.64
CA ARG A 31 27.93 26.95 -9.23
C ARG A 31 26.58 27.11 -8.55
N ARG A 32 25.86 28.21 -8.80
CA ARG A 32 24.54 28.48 -8.23
C ARG A 32 23.50 27.45 -8.69
N ASP A 33 23.41 27.18 -9.99
CA ASP A 33 22.48 26.19 -10.54
C ASP A 33 22.82 24.78 -10.02
N GLN A 34 24.11 24.44 -9.94
CA GLN A 34 24.57 23.17 -9.37
C GLN A 34 24.18 23.02 -7.89
N GLN A 35 24.36 24.06 -7.06
CA GLN A 35 23.99 24.03 -5.65
C GLN A 35 22.47 23.93 -5.46
N ALA A 36 21.69 24.66 -6.26
CA ALA A 36 20.23 24.58 -6.24
C ALA A 36 19.74 23.17 -6.62
N PHE A 37 20.32 22.59 -7.67
CA PHE A 37 20.04 21.23 -8.12
C PHE A 37 20.39 20.20 -7.04
N ARG A 38 21.60 20.25 -6.46
CA ARG A 38 22.01 19.36 -5.36
C ARG A 38 21.06 19.44 -4.18
N THR A 39 20.70 20.65 -3.76
CA THR A 39 19.82 20.87 -2.61
C THR A 39 18.44 20.27 -2.87
N MET A 40 17.90 20.46 -4.07
CA MET A 40 16.62 19.89 -4.48
C MET A 40 16.64 18.36 -4.43
N ILE A 41 17.67 17.72 -5.00
CA ILE A 41 17.77 16.25 -5.04
C ILE A 41 18.00 15.67 -3.64
N LEU A 42 18.84 16.32 -2.82
CA LEU A 42 19.07 15.87 -1.44
C LEU A 42 17.79 15.94 -0.61
N TYR A 43 17.05 17.04 -0.69
CA TYR A 43 15.79 17.18 0.05
C TYR A 43 14.76 16.12 -0.36
N ARG A 44 14.66 15.80 -1.66
CA ARG A 44 13.82 14.70 -2.16
C ARG A 44 14.24 13.36 -1.56
N ASP A 45 15.51 13.01 -1.68
CA ASP A 45 15.99 11.67 -1.32
C ASP A 45 15.96 11.44 0.19
N TYR A 46 16.29 12.46 1.00
CA TYR A 46 16.14 12.37 2.46
C TYR A 46 14.66 12.28 2.87
N GLY A 47 13.77 12.97 2.15
CA GLY A 47 12.33 12.83 2.35
C GLY A 47 11.84 11.41 2.07
N GLU A 48 12.26 10.82 0.95
CA GLU A 48 11.89 9.45 0.56
C GLU A 48 12.40 8.39 1.56
N VAL A 49 13.67 8.49 1.97
CA VAL A 49 14.26 7.59 2.97
C VAL A 49 13.59 7.76 4.33
N GLY A 50 13.36 9.00 4.76
CA GLY A 50 12.69 9.30 6.03
C GLY A 50 11.27 8.76 6.07
N VAL A 51 10.50 8.94 4.99
CA VAL A 51 9.14 8.40 4.87
C VAL A 51 9.15 6.87 4.87
N ALA A 52 10.06 6.21 4.16
CA ALA A 52 10.17 4.76 4.17
C ALA A 52 10.44 4.21 5.58
N LEU A 53 11.34 4.85 6.34
CA LEU A 53 11.66 4.45 7.71
C LEU A 53 10.51 4.70 8.68
N LEU A 54 9.80 5.82 8.55
CA LEU A 54 8.60 6.13 9.36
C LEU A 54 7.43 5.19 9.07
N LEU A 55 7.31 4.71 7.83
CA LEU A 55 6.24 3.79 7.45
C LEU A 55 6.41 2.41 8.08
N ILE A 56 7.62 1.93 8.34
CA ILE A 56 7.87 0.60 8.92
C ILE A 56 7.10 0.38 10.24
N PRO A 57 7.25 1.20 11.30
CA PRO A 57 6.50 0.99 12.55
C PRO A 57 4.99 1.16 12.36
N ILE A 58 4.55 2.10 11.51
CA ILE A 58 3.13 2.28 11.17
C ILE A 58 2.58 1.00 10.53
N TRP A 59 3.35 0.35 9.66
CA TRP A 59 2.95 -0.88 8.97
C TRP A 59 2.78 -2.06 9.93
N PHE A 60 3.65 -2.17 10.93
CA PHE A 60 3.54 -3.18 11.99
C PHE A 60 2.31 -2.93 12.86
N ILE A 61 2.08 -1.69 13.29
CA ILE A 61 0.91 -1.33 14.10
C ILE A 61 -0.37 -1.62 13.32
N LEU A 62 -0.44 -1.17 12.06
CA LEU A 62 -1.61 -1.38 11.20
C LEU A 62 -1.84 -2.89 10.95
N GLY A 63 -0.78 -3.65 10.68
CA GLY A 63 -0.87 -5.11 10.50
C GLY A 63 -1.39 -5.84 11.74
N ALA A 64 -0.95 -5.42 12.94
CA ALA A 64 -1.39 -5.99 14.20
C ALA A 64 -2.85 -5.64 14.52
N VAL A 65 -3.24 -4.36 14.37
CA VAL A 65 -4.61 -3.89 14.62
C VAL A 65 -5.61 -4.54 13.66
N THR A 66 -5.22 -4.70 12.40
CA THR A 66 -6.09 -5.29 11.37
C THR A 66 -6.06 -6.81 11.31
N LYS A 67 -5.22 -7.48 12.14
CA LYS A 67 -4.97 -8.93 12.08
C LYS A 67 -4.64 -9.39 10.65
N SER A 68 -3.86 -8.58 9.94
CA SER A 68 -3.54 -8.82 8.53
C SER A 68 -2.75 -10.12 8.34
N PRO A 69 -2.90 -10.77 7.17
CA PRO A 69 -2.14 -11.97 6.85
C PRO A 69 -0.64 -11.68 6.84
N TRP A 70 0.17 -12.72 7.01
CA TRP A 70 1.63 -12.61 7.03
C TRP A 70 2.22 -11.96 5.76
N THR A 71 1.53 -12.09 4.62
CA THR A 71 1.91 -11.47 3.33
C THR A 71 1.95 -9.95 3.39
N TRP A 72 1.25 -9.32 4.34
CA TRP A 72 1.31 -7.88 4.62
C TRP A 72 2.73 -7.41 4.93
N TYR A 73 3.47 -8.22 5.71
CA TYR A 73 4.80 -7.87 6.20
C TYR A 73 5.90 -8.03 5.14
N LEU A 74 5.59 -8.58 3.96
CA LEU A 74 6.53 -8.63 2.82
C LEU A 74 6.93 -7.24 2.30
N THR A 75 6.14 -6.21 2.62
CA THR A 75 6.45 -4.82 2.27
C THR A 75 7.59 -4.24 3.12
N VAL A 76 7.81 -4.76 4.33
CA VAL A 76 8.87 -4.28 5.24
C VAL A 76 10.28 -4.46 4.65
N PRO A 77 10.69 -5.65 4.18
CA PRO A 77 12.00 -5.81 3.54
C PRO A 77 12.12 -4.97 2.27
N VAL A 78 11.01 -4.69 1.57
CA VAL A 78 11.01 -3.78 0.41
C VAL A 78 11.31 -2.34 0.83
N LEU A 79 10.69 -1.83 1.90
CA LEU A 79 10.97 -0.49 2.43
C LEU A 79 12.44 -0.36 2.86
N ILE A 80 12.98 -1.40 3.52
CA ILE A 80 14.39 -1.47 3.92
C ILE A 80 15.29 -1.46 2.67
N TRP A 81 14.95 -2.25 1.64
CA TRP A 81 15.68 -2.27 0.38
C TRP A 81 15.70 -0.90 -0.28
N MET A 82 14.57 -0.21 -0.37
CA MET A 82 14.48 1.11 -0.99
C MET A 82 15.33 2.14 -0.23
N ALA A 83 15.25 2.16 1.09
CA ALA A 83 16.07 3.03 1.93
C ALA A 83 17.57 2.71 1.79
N GLY A 84 17.92 1.42 1.84
CA GLY A 84 19.29 0.94 1.69
C GLY A 84 19.88 1.24 0.31
N PHE A 85 19.12 0.99 -0.77
CA PHE A 85 19.52 1.29 -2.14
C PHE A 85 19.84 2.78 -2.30
N MET A 86 18.96 3.67 -1.82
CA MET A 86 19.19 5.12 -1.90
C MET A 86 20.41 5.56 -1.09
N LEU A 87 20.59 5.04 0.13
CA LEU A 87 21.76 5.33 0.96
C LEU A 87 23.07 4.87 0.32
N VAL A 88 23.10 3.64 -0.22
CA VAL A 88 24.28 3.07 -0.89
C VAL A 88 24.58 3.82 -2.17
N TYR A 89 23.56 4.11 -2.99
CA TYR A 89 23.69 4.89 -4.22
C TYR A 89 24.29 6.27 -3.90
N ARG A 90 23.75 6.97 -2.91
CA ARG A 90 24.27 8.29 -2.48
C ARG A 90 25.68 8.22 -1.92
N ARG A 91 26.02 7.18 -1.16
CA ARG A 91 27.37 6.98 -0.64
C ARG A 91 28.38 6.73 -1.77
N ARG A 92 27.99 5.96 -2.79
CA ARG A 92 28.84 5.62 -3.94
C ARG A 92 29.04 6.79 -4.90
N HIS A 93 28.00 7.60 -5.11
CA HIS A 93 28.03 8.78 -5.97
C HIS A 93 28.23 10.09 -5.19
N ARG A 94 28.80 10.00 -3.98
CA ARG A 94 29.13 11.17 -3.16
C ARG A 94 30.34 11.87 -3.79
N GLN A 95 30.12 13.05 -4.35
CA GLN A 95 31.18 13.86 -4.91
C GLN A 95 31.75 14.84 -3.87
N GLU A 96 33.06 15.08 -3.95
CA GLU A 96 33.76 15.99 -3.07
C GLU A 96 33.26 17.45 -3.25
N PRO A 97 33.30 18.27 -2.19
CA PRO A 97 33.00 19.69 -2.30
C PRO A 97 33.94 20.35 -3.30
N ALA A 98 33.40 21.19 -4.19
CA ALA A 98 34.23 21.96 -5.11
C ALA A 98 35.14 22.91 -4.31
N GLU A 99 36.44 22.90 -4.62
CA GLU A 99 37.38 23.85 -4.04
C GLU A 99 37.14 25.25 -4.65
N PRO A 100 37.35 26.34 -3.89
CA PRO A 100 37.08 27.70 -4.36
C PRO A 100 37.77 28.06 -5.67
N ASP A 101 38.96 27.50 -5.92
CA ASP A 101 39.85 27.75 -7.08
C ASP A 101 39.79 26.68 -8.18
N GLU A 102 38.82 25.75 -8.13
CA GLU A 102 38.73 24.67 -9.12
C GLU A 102 38.41 25.23 -10.53
N PRO A 103 39.11 24.78 -11.59
CA PRO A 103 38.92 25.28 -12.95
C PRO A 103 37.50 25.01 -13.47
N LEU A 104 36.96 25.94 -14.27
CA LEU A 104 35.62 25.88 -14.86
C LEU A 104 35.31 24.55 -15.53
N LEU A 105 36.26 24.03 -16.32
CA LEU A 105 36.14 22.78 -17.04
C LEU A 105 35.85 21.59 -16.11
N GLN A 106 36.51 21.55 -14.95
CA GLN A 106 36.34 20.49 -13.97
C GLN A 106 35.00 20.60 -13.24
N CYS A 107 34.52 21.82 -12.99
CA CYS A 107 33.18 22.08 -12.45
C CYS A 107 32.07 21.58 -13.41
N VAL A 108 32.21 21.87 -14.71
CA VAL A 108 31.25 21.45 -15.75
C VAL A 108 31.28 19.92 -15.91
N GLN A 109 32.45 19.31 -15.95
CA GLN A 109 32.61 17.84 -15.98
C GLN A 109 31.90 17.18 -14.80
N ARG A 110 32.10 17.72 -13.59
CA ARG A 110 31.48 17.21 -12.38
C ARG A 110 29.94 17.29 -12.46
N SER A 111 29.41 18.44 -12.87
CA SER A 111 27.97 18.66 -13.05
C SER A 111 27.36 17.72 -14.10
N LEU A 112 28.07 17.49 -15.21
CA LEU A 112 27.65 16.55 -16.26
C LEU A 112 27.49 15.13 -15.68
N THR A 113 28.47 14.64 -14.92
CA THR A 113 28.39 13.33 -14.26
C THR A 113 27.20 13.24 -13.31
N GLU A 114 26.92 14.30 -12.54
CA GLU A 114 25.75 14.34 -11.64
C GLU A 114 24.42 14.23 -12.39
N VAL A 115 24.30 14.93 -13.53
CA VAL A 115 23.09 14.88 -14.37
C VAL A 115 22.96 13.50 -15.03
N GLU A 116 24.04 12.92 -15.55
CA GLU A 116 24.04 11.58 -16.15
C GLU A 116 23.66 10.49 -15.14
N ASP A 117 24.19 10.57 -13.92
CA ASP A 117 23.84 9.68 -12.82
C ASP A 117 22.33 9.78 -12.49
N GLN A 118 21.77 10.99 -12.41
CA GLN A 118 20.33 11.19 -12.18
C GLN A 118 19.47 10.68 -13.35
N ILE A 119 19.90 10.88 -14.60
CA ILE A 119 19.23 10.31 -15.77
C ILE A 119 19.19 8.79 -15.66
N TRP A 120 20.30 8.15 -15.30
CA TRP A 120 20.35 6.70 -15.12
C TRP A 120 19.39 6.25 -14.01
N LEU A 121 19.39 6.93 -12.86
CA LEU A 121 18.51 6.60 -11.73
C LEU A 121 17.04 6.67 -12.12
N LEU A 122 16.59 7.76 -12.76
CA LEU A 122 15.20 7.94 -13.17
C LEU A 122 14.80 7.04 -14.35
N ARG A 123 15.72 6.75 -15.27
CA ARG A 123 15.46 5.81 -16.37
C ARG A 123 15.28 4.37 -15.87
N ASN A 124 15.96 4.03 -14.79
CA ASN A 124 15.87 2.71 -14.15
C ASN A 124 14.91 2.67 -12.95
N VAL A 125 14.06 3.68 -12.75
CA VAL A 125 13.07 3.75 -11.65
C VAL A 125 12.17 2.52 -11.58
N PHE A 126 11.90 1.89 -12.72
CA PHE A 126 11.15 0.64 -12.76
C PHE A 126 11.80 -0.45 -11.90
N TRP A 127 13.12 -0.62 -11.99
CA TRP A 127 13.83 -1.74 -11.40
C TRP A 127 14.10 -1.57 -9.91
N TRP A 128 14.52 -0.38 -9.48
CA TRP A 128 14.92 -0.18 -8.10
C TRP A 128 13.76 0.30 -7.20
N TYR A 129 12.75 0.98 -7.77
CA TYR A 129 11.65 1.59 -7.02
C TYR A 129 10.29 0.92 -7.25
N LEU A 130 9.87 0.70 -8.50
CA LEU A 130 8.50 0.24 -8.78
C LEU A 130 8.34 -1.28 -8.65
N LEU A 131 9.27 -2.06 -9.21
CA LEU A 131 9.14 -3.52 -9.26
C LEU A 131 9.12 -4.18 -7.87
N PRO A 132 10.05 -3.87 -6.94
CA PRO A 132 10.07 -4.56 -5.64
C PRO A 132 8.76 -4.44 -4.83
N PRO A 133 8.17 -3.24 -4.65
CA PRO A 133 6.89 -3.12 -3.96
C PRO A 133 5.72 -3.68 -4.76
N SER A 134 5.74 -3.62 -6.10
CA SER A 134 4.68 -4.24 -6.92
C SER A 134 4.51 -5.71 -6.60
N VAL A 135 5.63 -6.46 -6.50
CA VAL A 135 5.61 -7.89 -6.20
C VAL A 135 4.99 -8.14 -4.83
N SER A 136 5.43 -7.42 -3.80
CA SER A 136 4.88 -7.58 -2.45
C SER A 136 3.38 -7.26 -2.39
N ILE A 137 2.95 -6.19 -3.06
CA ILE A 137 1.56 -5.74 -3.05
C ILE A 137 0.66 -6.73 -3.80
N LEU A 138 1.10 -7.22 -4.96
CA LEU A 138 0.33 -8.20 -5.74
C LEU A 138 0.18 -9.53 -5.00
N ILE A 139 1.21 -9.99 -4.29
CA ILE A 139 1.13 -11.18 -3.43
C ILE A 139 0.10 -10.97 -2.32
N PHE A 140 0.10 -9.80 -1.67
CA PHE A 140 -0.90 -9.47 -0.67
C PHE A 140 -2.32 -9.45 -1.25
N PHE A 141 -2.55 -8.79 -2.39
CA PHE A 141 -3.86 -8.77 -3.05
C PHE A 141 -4.34 -10.14 -3.49
N ALA A 142 -3.45 -10.98 -4.01
CA ALA A 142 -3.78 -12.35 -4.37
C ALA A 142 -4.20 -13.15 -3.13
N HIS A 143 -3.48 -13.00 -2.02
CA HIS A 143 -3.81 -13.70 -0.77
C HIS A 143 -5.14 -13.24 -0.17
N VAL A 144 -5.39 -11.93 -0.13
CA VAL A 144 -6.67 -11.38 0.35
C VAL A 144 -7.81 -11.83 -0.56
N SER A 145 -7.66 -11.73 -1.87
CA SER A 145 -8.64 -12.22 -2.84
C SER A 145 -8.96 -13.71 -2.63
N TRP A 146 -7.93 -14.52 -2.39
CA TRP A 146 -8.09 -15.95 -2.13
C TRP A 146 -8.87 -16.24 -0.84
N GLN A 147 -8.57 -15.54 0.25
CA GLN A 147 -9.35 -15.64 1.50
C GLN A 147 -10.81 -15.23 1.26
N SER A 148 -10.99 -14.20 0.43
CA SER A 148 -12.27 -13.72 -0.05
C SER A 148 -12.98 -14.66 -1.06
N ARG A 149 -12.60 -15.93 -1.24
CA ARG A 149 -13.31 -16.86 -2.15
C ARG A 149 -14.69 -17.34 -1.68
N ALA A 150 -14.99 -17.26 -0.37
CA ALA A 150 -16.26 -17.78 0.18
C ALA A 150 -17.53 -17.11 -0.39
N GLY A 151 -17.41 -15.88 -0.92
CA GLY A 151 -18.46 -15.11 -1.58
C GLY A 151 -18.54 -15.36 -3.10
N GLY A 152 -17.81 -16.35 -3.60
CA GLY A 152 -17.78 -16.75 -5.00
C GLY A 152 -16.42 -16.51 -5.66
N TRP A 153 -15.99 -17.46 -6.50
CA TRP A 153 -14.70 -17.39 -7.20
C TRP A 153 -14.62 -16.22 -8.19
N LEU A 154 -15.73 -15.92 -8.89
CA LEU A 154 -15.82 -14.79 -9.82
C LEU A 154 -15.62 -13.44 -9.11
N PHE A 155 -16.23 -13.29 -7.93
CA PHE A 155 -16.07 -12.09 -7.12
C PHE A 155 -14.61 -11.89 -6.71
N ALA A 156 -13.97 -12.95 -6.21
CA ALA A 156 -12.55 -12.92 -5.83
C ALA A 156 -11.65 -12.54 -7.03
N LEU A 157 -11.91 -13.12 -8.21
CA LEU A 157 -11.17 -12.79 -9.42
C LEU A 157 -11.35 -11.33 -9.83
N ILE A 158 -12.58 -10.83 -9.91
CA ILE A 158 -12.87 -9.44 -10.28
C ILE A 158 -12.21 -8.47 -9.30
N PHE A 159 -12.29 -8.76 -8.00
CA PHE A 159 -11.66 -7.95 -6.97
C PHE A 159 -10.13 -7.90 -7.14
N PHE A 160 -9.48 -9.04 -7.38
CA PHE A 160 -8.04 -9.09 -7.63
C PHE A 160 -7.66 -8.31 -8.89
N LEU A 161 -8.37 -8.52 -10.01
CA LEU A 161 -8.09 -7.84 -11.28
C LEU A 161 -8.27 -6.32 -11.15
N PHE A 162 -9.28 -5.87 -10.42
CA PHE A 162 -9.49 -4.46 -10.16
C PHE A 162 -8.34 -3.85 -9.34
N MET A 163 -7.93 -4.50 -8.24
CA MET A 163 -6.80 -4.05 -7.42
C MET A 163 -5.47 -4.06 -8.18
N ALA A 164 -5.20 -5.13 -8.94
CA ALA A 164 -4.00 -5.24 -9.76
C ALA A 164 -3.99 -4.21 -10.90
N GLY A 165 -5.12 -4.02 -11.59
CA GLY A 165 -5.27 -3.04 -12.65
C GLY A 165 -5.07 -1.60 -12.16
N PHE A 166 -5.63 -1.27 -10.99
CA PHE A 166 -5.40 0.03 -10.35
C PHE A 166 -3.92 0.25 -10.01
N LEU A 167 -3.27 -0.75 -9.41
CA LEU A 167 -1.84 -0.68 -9.10
C LEU A 167 -1.00 -0.45 -10.36
N ILE A 168 -1.26 -1.19 -11.43
CA ILE A 168 -0.57 -1.05 -12.72
C ILE A 168 -0.79 0.36 -13.29
N GLY A 169 -2.03 0.87 -13.28
CA GLY A 169 -2.35 2.21 -13.76
C GLY A 169 -1.60 3.29 -13.00
N LEU A 170 -1.60 3.20 -11.66
CA LEU A 170 -0.87 4.11 -10.79
C LEU A 170 0.65 4.08 -11.07
N TYR A 171 1.23 2.89 -11.17
CA TYR A 171 2.68 2.72 -11.35
C TYR A 171 3.13 3.12 -12.75
N THR A 172 2.31 2.87 -13.77
CA THR A 172 2.54 3.34 -15.14
C THR A 172 2.54 4.86 -15.20
N TRP A 173 1.59 5.51 -14.49
CA TRP A 173 1.55 6.96 -14.37
C TRP A 173 2.80 7.52 -13.68
N ILE A 174 3.26 6.91 -12.58
CA ILE A 174 4.49 7.30 -11.87
C ILE A 174 5.71 7.15 -12.79
N TYR A 175 5.83 6.04 -13.51
CA TYR A 175 6.89 5.82 -14.47
C TYR A 175 6.89 6.91 -15.54
N PHE A 176 5.71 7.24 -16.09
CA PHE A 176 5.58 8.29 -17.10
C PHE A 176 6.00 9.67 -16.58
N LEU A 177 5.63 10.04 -15.35
CA LEU A 177 6.06 11.30 -14.73
C LEU A 177 7.58 11.37 -14.58
N ASN A 178 8.21 10.29 -14.12
CA ASN A 178 9.67 10.21 -14.00
C ASN A 178 10.37 10.33 -15.37
N GLN A 179 9.89 9.61 -16.40
CA GLN A 179 10.45 9.72 -17.75
C GLN A 179 10.20 11.08 -18.39
N ARG A 180 9.06 11.72 -18.09
CA ARG A 180 8.77 13.08 -18.53
C ARG A 180 9.74 14.08 -17.89
N ALA A 181 10.08 13.92 -16.62
CA ALA A 181 11.09 14.75 -15.95
C ALA A 181 12.47 14.58 -16.61
N VAL A 182 12.88 13.34 -16.93
CA VAL A 182 14.12 13.07 -17.67
C VAL A 182 14.14 13.82 -19.01
N ARG A 183 13.06 13.72 -19.80
CA ARG A 183 12.97 14.35 -21.12
C ARG A 183 12.91 15.87 -21.09
N LEU A 184 12.18 16.45 -20.14
CA LEU A 184 11.92 17.88 -20.13
C LEU A 184 12.95 18.69 -19.33
N GLN A 185 13.66 18.08 -18.38
CA GLN A 185 14.54 18.81 -17.46
C GLN A 185 15.99 18.33 -17.55
N LEU A 186 16.23 17.02 -17.55
CA LEU A 186 17.59 16.49 -17.43
C LEU A 186 18.32 16.39 -18.77
N ILE A 187 17.64 15.98 -19.84
CA ILE A 187 18.25 15.88 -21.18
C ILE A 187 18.70 17.26 -21.70
N PRO A 188 17.89 18.33 -21.66
CA PRO A 188 18.33 19.66 -22.09
C PRO A 188 19.53 20.16 -21.28
N LYS A 189 19.50 20.01 -19.94
CA LYS A 189 20.63 20.37 -19.07
C LYS A 189 21.91 19.60 -19.43
N ARG A 190 21.80 18.32 -19.77
CA ARG A 190 22.95 17.52 -20.22
C ARG A 190 23.54 18.08 -21.51
N GLU A 191 22.70 18.45 -22.48
CA GLU A 191 23.15 19.02 -23.76
C GLU A 191 23.83 20.38 -23.56
N GLU A 192 23.29 21.24 -22.69
CA GLU A 192 23.89 22.53 -22.31
C GLU A 192 25.27 22.36 -21.66
N LEU A 193 25.44 21.37 -20.77
CA LEU A 193 26.73 21.11 -20.13
C LEU A 193 27.75 20.52 -21.11
N LEU A 194 27.32 19.70 -22.08
CA LEU A 194 28.19 19.16 -23.13
C LEU A 194 28.69 20.25 -24.08
N THR A 195 27.83 21.17 -24.48
CA THR A 195 28.24 22.30 -25.35
C THR A 195 29.21 23.23 -24.62
N LEU A 196 28.95 23.53 -23.34
CA LEU A 196 29.84 24.32 -22.50
C LEU A 196 31.20 23.61 -22.34
N GLN A 197 31.22 22.30 -22.08
CA GLN A 197 32.45 21.52 -22.00
C GLN A 197 33.27 21.59 -23.30
N ALA A 198 32.63 21.39 -24.45
CA ALA A 198 33.30 21.43 -25.75
C ALA A 198 33.95 22.81 -26.00
N SER A 199 33.23 23.90 -25.70
CA SER A 199 33.76 25.25 -25.86
C SER A 199 34.99 25.52 -24.98
N LEU A 200 34.98 25.07 -23.73
CA LEU A 200 36.10 25.23 -22.80
C LEU A 200 37.32 24.37 -23.18
N GLN A 201 37.11 23.19 -23.77
CA GLN A 201 38.19 22.32 -24.25
C GLN A 201 38.87 22.89 -25.51
N GLU A 202 38.09 23.47 -26.43
CA GLU A 202 38.62 24.11 -27.63
C GLU A 202 39.50 25.32 -27.29
N GLU A 203 39.07 26.12 -26.30
CA GLU A 203 39.83 27.25 -25.76
C GLU A 203 41.14 26.82 -25.07
N THR A 204 41.12 25.70 -24.33
CA THR A 204 42.32 25.16 -23.66
C THR A 204 43.36 24.65 -24.68
N ASN A 205 42.93 24.17 -25.84
CA ASN A 205 43.80 23.62 -26.90
C ASN A 205 44.29 24.69 -27.89
N GLY A 206 43.58 25.82 -28.02
CA GLY A 206 43.99 26.97 -28.82
C GLY A 206 44.95 27.87 -28.04
N ALA A 207 46.25 27.78 -28.34
CA ALA A 207 47.27 28.60 -27.69
C ALA A 207 47.00 30.11 -27.87
N GLY A 208 46.50 30.74 -26.80
CA GLY A 208 46.56 32.17 -26.46
C GLY A 208 46.35 33.18 -27.58
N THR A 209 45.14 33.73 -27.72
CA THR A 209 44.93 35.20 -27.82
C THR A 209 43.46 35.50 -27.57
N GLN A 210 43.18 36.46 -26.68
CA GLN A 210 41.90 37.12 -26.38
C GLN A 210 41.04 36.45 -25.28
N ASP A 211 40.86 37.18 -24.17
CA ASP A 211 39.94 36.98 -23.05
C ASP A 211 38.44 37.01 -23.48
N GLN A 212 38.08 36.35 -24.57
CA GLN A 212 36.75 36.44 -25.17
C GLN A 212 36.19 35.06 -25.46
N ILE A 213 35.40 34.56 -24.51
CA ILE A 213 34.67 33.32 -24.66
C ILE A 213 33.57 33.54 -25.71
N ALA A 214 33.76 33.01 -26.91
CA ALA A 214 32.71 32.95 -27.93
C ALA A 214 31.72 31.83 -27.57
N LEU A 215 30.91 32.05 -26.53
CA LEU A 215 29.82 31.13 -26.20
C LEU A 215 28.73 31.24 -27.29
N PRO A 216 28.37 30.16 -27.99
CA PRO A 216 27.22 30.17 -28.85
C PRO A 216 25.98 30.30 -27.96
N GLY A 217 25.49 31.52 -27.78
CA GLY A 217 24.18 31.87 -27.23
C GLY A 217 23.62 30.89 -26.19
N LEU A 218 24.40 30.56 -25.15
CA LEU A 218 23.95 29.62 -24.13
C LEU A 218 22.70 30.19 -23.45
N PRO A 219 21.57 29.46 -23.48
CA PRO A 219 20.27 29.96 -23.06
C PRO A 219 20.13 29.95 -21.54
N PHE A 220 21.17 30.32 -20.78
CA PHE A 220 21.05 30.48 -19.33
C PHE A 220 20.00 31.54 -18.94
N SER A 221 19.49 32.33 -19.90
CA SER A 221 18.78 33.59 -19.64
C SER A 221 17.33 33.74 -20.11
N LYS A 222 16.60 32.70 -20.59
CA LYS A 222 15.19 32.94 -21.02
C LYS A 222 14.10 32.00 -20.55
N GLN A 223 14.41 30.86 -19.97
CA GLN A 223 13.39 30.07 -19.28
C GLN A 223 13.91 29.73 -17.91
N GLY A 224 13.59 30.60 -16.94
CA GLY A 224 13.11 30.08 -15.68
C GLY A 224 11.95 29.16 -16.03
N LEU A 225 12.28 27.90 -16.34
CA LEU A 225 11.34 26.81 -16.56
C LEU A 225 10.51 26.85 -15.30
N SER A 226 9.33 27.46 -15.45
CA SER A 226 8.43 27.75 -14.36
C SER A 226 8.36 26.47 -13.58
N ALA A 227 8.95 26.49 -12.39
CA ALA A 227 8.93 25.38 -11.48
C ALA A 227 7.49 25.33 -11.00
N SER A 228 6.59 24.83 -11.86
CA SER A 228 5.37 24.16 -11.42
C SER A 228 5.85 22.85 -10.78
N CYS A 229 6.59 23.01 -9.70
CA CYS A 229 7.07 21.96 -8.86
C CYS A 229 5.97 21.83 -7.81
N HIS A 230 4.94 21.06 -8.14
CA HIS A 230 4.31 20.32 -7.07
C HIS A 230 5.44 19.55 -6.40
N SER A 231 5.83 19.98 -5.19
CA SER A 231 6.93 19.39 -4.45
C SER A 231 6.78 17.87 -4.54
N PRO A 232 7.78 17.12 -5.04
CA PRO A 232 7.65 15.68 -5.25
C PRO A 232 7.28 14.95 -3.96
N VAL A 233 7.62 15.53 -2.80
CA VAL A 233 7.17 15.09 -1.47
C VAL A 233 5.64 15.11 -1.33
N ARG A 234 4.95 16.13 -1.86
CA ARG A 234 3.48 16.20 -1.86
C ARG A 234 2.86 15.14 -2.79
N ILE A 235 3.52 14.81 -3.89
CA ILE A 235 3.10 13.74 -4.79
C ILE A 235 3.29 12.39 -4.10
N ILE A 236 4.45 12.14 -3.49
CA ILE A 236 4.74 10.92 -2.74
C ILE A 236 3.79 10.74 -1.56
N LEU A 237 3.56 11.78 -0.76
CA LEU A 237 2.58 11.76 0.33
C LEU A 237 1.16 11.53 -0.18
N GLY A 238 0.79 12.14 -1.30
CA GLY A 238 -0.51 11.92 -1.94
C GLY A 238 -0.69 10.48 -2.42
N LEU A 239 0.37 9.87 -2.95
CA LEU A 239 0.39 8.48 -3.43
C LEU A 239 0.35 7.48 -2.28
N ILE A 240 1.10 7.74 -1.20
CA ILE A 240 1.03 6.95 0.04
C ILE A 240 -0.37 7.06 0.63
N GLY A 241 -0.95 8.26 0.68
CA GLY A 241 -2.32 8.48 1.10
C GLY A 241 -3.32 7.68 0.26
N LEU A 242 -3.19 7.73 -1.07
CA LEU A 242 -4.03 6.96 -2.00
C LEU A 242 -3.90 5.45 -1.78
N PHE A 243 -2.68 4.97 -1.57
CA PHE A 243 -2.41 3.56 -1.29
C PHE A 243 -3.00 3.13 0.06
N VAL A 244 -2.84 3.95 1.10
CA VAL A 244 -3.45 3.72 2.42
C VAL A 244 -4.98 3.74 2.33
N ILE A 245 -5.57 4.64 1.55
CA ILE A 245 -7.01 4.66 1.30
C ILE A 245 -7.46 3.39 0.59
N MET A 246 -6.72 2.92 -0.42
CA MET A 246 -7.05 1.66 -1.08
C MET A 246 -6.96 0.48 -0.11
N LEU A 247 -5.98 0.46 0.77
CA LEU A 247 -5.85 -0.56 1.82
C LEU A 247 -6.97 -0.47 2.85
N LEU A 248 -7.42 0.73 3.21
CA LEU A 248 -8.60 0.95 4.04
C LEU A 248 -9.85 0.44 3.33
N VAL A 249 -9.99 0.65 2.02
CA VAL A 249 -11.10 0.10 1.23
C VAL A 249 -11.07 -1.43 1.26
N VAL A 250 -9.91 -2.06 1.04
CA VAL A 250 -9.75 -3.51 1.18
C VAL A 250 -10.14 -3.97 2.60
N PHE A 251 -9.71 -3.24 3.62
CA PHE A 251 -10.06 -3.51 5.01
C PHE A 251 -11.56 -3.38 5.28
N PHE A 252 -12.21 -2.30 4.81
CA PHE A 252 -13.65 -2.09 4.97
C PHE A 252 -14.46 -3.15 4.22
N VAL A 253 -13.99 -3.61 3.06
CA VAL A 253 -14.63 -4.71 2.31
C VAL A 253 -14.48 -6.03 3.08
N GLU A 254 -13.28 -6.33 3.59
CA GLU A 254 -13.02 -7.56 4.34
C GLU A 254 -13.75 -7.56 5.69
N THR A 255 -13.81 -6.42 6.38
CA THR A 255 -14.56 -6.26 7.63
C THR A 255 -16.07 -6.23 7.43
N ALA A 256 -16.60 -5.55 6.42
CA ALA A 256 -18.04 -5.60 6.09
C ALA A 256 -18.49 -7.01 5.65
N ARG A 257 -17.54 -7.83 5.20
CA ARG A 257 -17.78 -9.22 4.86
C ARG A 257 -17.66 -10.14 6.08
N ASN A 258 -16.63 -9.96 6.90
CA ASN A 258 -16.54 -10.60 8.21
C ASN A 258 -17.70 -10.17 9.12
N SER A 259 -18.31 -9.00 8.93
CA SER A 259 -19.51 -8.56 9.65
C SER A 259 -20.79 -9.19 9.09
N LYS A 260 -20.77 -9.81 7.90
CA LYS A 260 -21.81 -10.76 7.48
C LYS A 260 -21.61 -12.12 8.15
N ASP A 261 -20.39 -12.41 8.63
CA ASP A 261 -20.08 -13.54 9.51
C ASP A 261 -20.21 -13.19 11.01
N GLU A 262 -20.32 -11.91 11.38
CA GLU A 262 -20.87 -11.50 12.68
C GLU A 262 -22.38 -11.75 12.65
N PRO A 263 -22.90 -12.59 13.55
CA PRO A 263 -24.30 -12.93 13.53
C PRO A 263 -25.10 -11.70 13.89
N ALA A 264 -25.99 -11.29 12.97
CA ALA A 264 -27.17 -10.52 13.30
C ALA A 264 -27.74 -11.00 14.64
N HIS A 265 -27.99 -10.07 15.58
CA HIS A 265 -28.46 -10.34 16.93
C HIS A 265 -29.35 -11.60 17.01
N GLY A 266 -28.84 -12.69 17.64
CA GLY A 266 -29.63 -13.91 17.84
C GLY A 266 -28.92 -15.26 17.70
N GLN A 267 -27.62 -15.38 17.96
CA GLN A 267 -26.89 -16.63 17.72
C GLN A 267 -26.00 -17.07 18.90
N LYS A 268 -26.57 -17.27 20.08
CA LYS A 268 -25.88 -17.85 21.25
C LYS A 268 -26.54 -19.19 21.62
N SER A 269 -25.81 -20.07 22.31
CA SER A 269 -26.35 -21.33 22.86
C SER A 269 -25.89 -21.55 24.30
N PRO A 270 -26.76 -22.06 25.18
CA PRO A 270 -26.36 -22.48 26.53
C PRO A 270 -25.66 -23.85 26.54
N PHE A 271 -25.70 -24.61 25.44
CA PHE A 271 -25.22 -26.00 25.39
C PHE A 271 -23.87 -26.11 24.66
N ALA A 272 -22.94 -26.89 25.19
CA ALA A 272 -21.66 -27.15 24.54
C ALA A 272 -21.77 -28.12 23.35
N ALA A 273 -22.75 -29.03 23.41
CA ALA A 273 -23.06 -29.98 22.34
C ALA A 273 -24.53 -30.44 22.46
N VAL A 274 -25.09 -30.91 21.36
CA VAL A 274 -26.44 -31.48 21.30
C VAL A 274 -26.39 -32.79 20.52
N ARG A 275 -27.11 -33.81 21.03
CA ARG A 275 -27.38 -35.07 20.34
C ARG A 275 -28.84 -35.46 20.53
N TRP A 276 -29.31 -36.36 19.68
CA TRP A 276 -30.72 -36.73 19.63
C TRP A 276 -30.90 -38.20 19.94
N GLN A 277 -31.77 -38.49 20.90
CA GLN A 277 -32.31 -39.82 21.12
C GLN A 277 -33.78 -39.82 20.69
N ALA A 278 -34.05 -40.38 19.51
CA ALA A 278 -35.32 -40.25 18.80
C ALA A 278 -35.77 -38.79 18.63
N ALA A 279 -36.75 -38.32 19.43
CA ALA A 279 -37.27 -36.96 19.40
C ALA A 279 -36.86 -36.13 20.61
N GLN A 280 -36.02 -36.65 21.50
CA GLN A 280 -35.63 -35.98 22.74
C GLN A 280 -34.21 -35.42 22.61
N PRO A 281 -34.01 -34.12 22.87
CA PRO A 281 -32.69 -33.50 22.83
C PRO A 281 -31.91 -33.82 24.12
N GLU A 282 -30.72 -34.39 23.94
CA GLU A 282 -29.72 -34.50 24.99
C GLU A 282 -28.67 -33.41 24.79
N VAL A 283 -28.39 -32.67 25.84
CA VAL A 283 -27.54 -31.47 25.83
C VAL A 283 -26.35 -31.66 26.74
N LYS A 284 -25.19 -31.18 26.30
CA LYS A 284 -23.97 -31.21 27.09
C LYS A 284 -23.78 -29.90 27.85
N LEU A 285 -23.67 -29.99 29.17
CA LEU A 285 -23.39 -28.88 30.06
C LEU A 285 -22.07 -29.15 30.78
N GLY A 286 -21.05 -28.34 30.46
CA GLY A 286 -19.68 -28.64 30.88
C GLY A 286 -19.19 -29.97 30.29
N ASN A 287 -18.85 -30.93 31.14
CA ASN A 287 -18.36 -32.25 30.73
C ASN A 287 -19.43 -33.36 30.75
N GLU A 288 -20.65 -33.05 31.18
CA GLU A 288 -21.70 -34.05 31.41
C GLU A 288 -22.86 -33.89 30.42
N TRP A 289 -23.49 -35.01 30.09
CA TRP A 289 -24.67 -35.06 29.24
C TRP A 289 -25.93 -35.18 30.07
N TYR A 290 -26.95 -34.42 29.68
CA TYR A 290 -28.24 -34.44 30.32
C TYR A 290 -29.34 -34.49 29.28
N GLN A 291 -30.48 -35.06 29.65
CA GLN A 291 -31.71 -34.88 28.89
C GLN A 291 -32.32 -33.52 29.20
N LEU A 292 -32.64 -32.74 28.18
CA LEU A 292 -33.29 -31.44 28.37
C LEU A 292 -34.77 -31.63 28.70
N VAL A 293 -35.20 -31.11 29.85
CA VAL A 293 -36.61 -31.16 30.29
C VAL A 293 -37.31 -29.86 29.93
N SER A 294 -36.75 -28.72 30.32
CA SER A 294 -37.30 -27.40 30.01
C SER A 294 -36.23 -26.32 29.88
N LEU A 295 -36.57 -25.25 29.14
CA LEU A 295 -35.76 -24.06 28.97
C LEU A 295 -36.63 -22.83 29.24
N ASN A 296 -36.26 -22.04 30.25
CA ASN A 296 -37.03 -20.88 30.74
C ASN A 296 -38.51 -21.20 31.02
N GLY A 297 -38.78 -22.42 31.52
CA GLY A 297 -40.14 -22.89 31.81
C GLY A 297 -40.91 -23.43 30.60
N ILE A 298 -40.34 -23.42 29.41
CA ILE A 298 -40.92 -24.03 28.20
C ILE A 298 -40.43 -25.47 28.10
N ALA A 299 -41.35 -26.42 27.93
CA ALA A 299 -40.99 -27.83 27.82
C ALA A 299 -40.14 -28.09 26.56
N ALA A 300 -39.08 -28.89 26.68
CA ALA A 300 -38.22 -29.24 25.55
C ALA A 300 -39.02 -29.91 24.41
N SER A 301 -40.04 -30.70 24.77
CA SER A 301 -40.96 -31.33 23.81
C SER A 301 -41.76 -30.31 23.00
N GLU A 302 -42.20 -29.22 23.64
CA GLU A 302 -42.96 -28.14 22.99
C GLU A 302 -42.09 -27.36 22.00
N ILE A 303 -40.84 -27.07 22.37
CA ILE A 303 -39.86 -26.44 21.49
C ILE A 303 -39.57 -27.34 20.27
N VAL A 304 -39.40 -28.64 20.50
CA VAL A 304 -39.18 -29.62 19.43
C VAL A 304 -40.40 -29.74 18.51
N GLU A 305 -41.61 -29.77 19.08
CA GLU A 305 -42.84 -29.84 18.32
C GLU A 305 -43.04 -28.60 17.44
N PHE A 306 -42.85 -27.41 18.01
CA PHE A 306 -42.88 -26.15 17.25
C PHE A 306 -41.83 -26.16 16.12
N SER A 307 -40.62 -26.66 16.41
CA SER A 307 -39.57 -26.78 15.40
C SER A 307 -39.93 -27.74 14.28
N LYS A 308 -40.59 -28.86 14.58
CA LYS A 308 -41.08 -29.83 13.58
C LYS A 308 -42.16 -29.22 12.70
N GLN A 309 -43.14 -28.56 13.31
CA GLN A 309 -44.22 -27.90 12.58
C GLN A 309 -43.71 -26.77 11.66
N THR A 310 -42.68 -26.04 12.10
CA THR A 310 -42.17 -24.88 11.36
C THR A 310 -41.16 -25.25 10.27
N TYR A 311 -40.31 -26.25 10.50
CA TYR A 311 -39.12 -26.51 9.69
C TYR A 311 -39.01 -27.92 9.10
N ASP A 312 -40.04 -28.76 9.29
CA ASP A 312 -40.16 -30.11 8.72
C ASP A 312 -38.85 -30.91 8.88
N ALA A 313 -38.25 -31.45 7.82
CA ALA A 313 -37.03 -32.27 7.89
C ALA A 313 -35.80 -31.57 8.52
N LYS A 314 -35.79 -30.23 8.66
CA LYS A 314 -34.67 -29.45 9.22
C LYS A 314 -34.83 -29.13 10.70
N TRP A 315 -35.85 -29.67 11.37
CA TRP A 315 -36.19 -29.32 12.75
C TRP A 315 -35.03 -29.52 13.74
N GLN A 316 -34.26 -30.60 13.63
CA GLN A 316 -33.11 -30.85 14.50
C GLN A 316 -32.03 -29.78 14.32
N LYS A 317 -31.72 -29.44 13.07
CA LYS A 317 -30.73 -28.42 12.72
C LYS A 317 -31.13 -27.05 13.24
N ARG A 318 -32.42 -26.70 13.16
CA ARG A 318 -32.93 -25.42 13.67
C ARG A 318 -32.92 -25.34 15.19
N PHE A 319 -33.19 -26.45 15.87
CA PHE A 319 -33.05 -26.50 17.32
C PHE A 319 -31.58 -26.36 17.75
N GLU A 320 -30.67 -27.06 17.09
CA GLU A 320 -29.23 -27.05 17.40
C GLU A 320 -28.56 -25.72 17.11
N GLU A 321 -28.82 -25.19 15.92
CA GLU A 321 -28.15 -23.99 15.46
C GLU A 321 -28.95 -22.76 15.89
N ASP A 322 -30.25 -22.68 15.65
CA ASP A 322 -31.05 -21.45 15.70
C ASP A 322 -31.98 -21.33 16.92
N LEU A 323 -31.54 -21.83 18.08
CA LEU A 323 -32.34 -21.84 19.31
C LEU A 323 -32.93 -20.48 19.71
N VAL A 324 -32.16 -19.40 19.62
CA VAL A 324 -32.65 -18.04 19.96
C VAL A 324 -33.75 -17.58 19.01
N GLU A 325 -33.60 -17.84 17.71
CA GLU A 325 -34.63 -17.50 16.73
C GLU A 325 -35.89 -18.33 16.96
N LEU A 326 -35.73 -19.63 17.23
CA LEU A 326 -36.81 -20.55 17.52
C LEU A 326 -37.64 -20.07 18.72
N LEU A 327 -36.98 -19.77 19.84
CA LEU A 327 -37.61 -19.26 21.06
C LEU A 327 -38.24 -17.87 20.86
N THR A 328 -37.60 -17.00 20.09
CA THR A 328 -38.15 -15.68 19.74
C THR A 328 -39.44 -15.82 18.93
N ARG A 329 -39.49 -16.74 17.97
CA ARG A 329 -40.72 -17.02 17.19
C ARG A 329 -41.83 -17.66 18.02
N MET A 330 -41.48 -18.39 19.07
CA MET A 330 -42.43 -18.89 20.07
C MET A 330 -42.94 -17.79 21.02
N GLY A 331 -42.47 -16.54 20.90
CA GLY A 331 -42.86 -15.43 21.77
C GLY A 331 -42.07 -15.34 23.08
N HIS A 332 -41.00 -16.12 23.20
CA HIS A 332 -40.18 -16.22 24.42
C HIS A 332 -38.69 -15.95 24.12
N PRO A 333 -38.31 -14.74 23.70
CA PRO A 333 -36.92 -14.41 23.40
C PRO A 333 -36.04 -14.63 24.64
N PRO A 334 -34.96 -15.44 24.55
CA PRO A 334 -34.08 -15.69 25.68
C PRO A 334 -33.19 -14.49 25.98
N ALA A 335 -32.91 -14.25 27.27
CA ALA A 335 -31.93 -13.28 27.72
C ALA A 335 -30.48 -13.81 27.55
N ASP A 336 -29.48 -13.07 28.03
CA ASP A 336 -28.07 -13.50 27.98
C ASP A 336 -27.76 -14.74 28.84
N SER A 337 -28.67 -15.11 29.74
CA SER A 337 -28.64 -16.35 30.51
C SER A 337 -30.03 -16.99 30.56
N VAL A 338 -30.07 -18.31 30.71
CA VAL A 338 -31.31 -19.09 30.75
C VAL A 338 -31.38 -19.98 31.99
N THR A 339 -32.60 -20.32 32.39
CA THR A 339 -32.84 -21.37 33.38
C THR A 339 -33.11 -22.67 32.65
N LEU A 340 -32.35 -23.71 32.96
CA LEU A 340 -32.52 -25.04 32.38
C LEU A 340 -33.01 -26.00 33.45
N GLU A 341 -34.00 -26.82 33.11
CA GLU A 341 -34.28 -28.04 33.84
C GLU A 341 -33.77 -29.21 33.02
N VAL A 342 -32.95 -30.02 33.65
CA VAL A 342 -32.28 -31.14 33.01
C VAL A 342 -32.45 -32.39 33.86
N GLN A 343 -32.48 -33.54 33.21
CA GLN A 343 -32.56 -34.84 33.86
C GLN A 343 -31.27 -35.62 33.60
N SER A 344 -30.75 -36.27 34.64
CA SER A 344 -29.60 -37.16 34.48
C SER A 344 -29.95 -38.33 33.55
N LEU A 345 -28.97 -38.83 32.79
CA LEU A 345 -29.20 -40.00 31.93
C LEU A 345 -29.22 -41.31 32.74
N ASP A 346 -28.55 -41.34 33.89
CA ASP A 346 -28.41 -42.53 34.74
C ASP A 346 -29.41 -42.57 35.90
N SER A 347 -30.18 -41.49 36.11
CA SER A 347 -31.10 -41.32 37.22
C SER A 347 -32.37 -40.57 36.81
N THR A 348 -33.47 -40.80 37.51
CA THR A 348 -34.72 -40.03 37.32
C THR A 348 -34.69 -38.65 37.99
N GLU A 349 -33.58 -38.31 38.62
CA GLU A 349 -33.37 -37.03 39.29
C GLU A 349 -33.34 -35.87 38.28
N LYS A 350 -34.18 -34.86 38.54
CA LYS A 350 -34.22 -33.60 37.80
C LYS A 350 -33.42 -32.55 38.56
N LYS A 351 -32.63 -31.78 37.81
CA LYS A 351 -31.81 -30.69 38.31
C LYS A 351 -32.21 -29.39 37.61
N THR A 352 -32.43 -28.34 38.41
CA THR A 352 -32.66 -26.98 37.90
C THR A 352 -31.36 -26.20 37.97
N LEU A 353 -30.89 -25.71 36.82
CA LEU A 353 -29.70 -24.89 36.67
C LEU A 353 -30.14 -23.47 36.31
N LYS A 354 -29.89 -22.52 37.21
CA LYS A 354 -30.21 -21.11 37.01
C LYS A 354 -29.01 -20.36 36.40
N GLU A 355 -29.30 -19.29 35.68
CA GLU A 355 -28.29 -18.36 35.12
C GLU A 355 -27.25 -19.04 34.22
N VAL A 356 -27.65 -20.05 33.44
CA VAL A 356 -26.75 -20.71 32.49
C VAL A 356 -26.43 -19.72 31.37
N PRO A 357 -25.14 -19.37 31.17
CA PRO A 357 -24.77 -18.33 30.21
C PRO A 357 -24.98 -18.82 28.78
N MET A 358 -25.55 -17.95 27.94
CA MET A 358 -25.61 -18.18 26.52
C MET A 358 -24.33 -17.65 25.87
N THR A 359 -23.56 -18.53 25.21
CA THR A 359 -22.28 -18.15 24.60
C THR A 359 -22.24 -18.42 23.10
N TYR A 360 -21.44 -17.64 22.39
CA TYR A 360 -21.18 -17.86 20.96
C TYR A 360 -20.30 -19.09 20.72
N GLU A 361 -19.39 -19.39 21.65
CA GLU A 361 -18.48 -20.54 21.56
C GLU A 361 -19.24 -21.87 21.54
N ASN A 362 -20.22 -22.00 22.44
CA ASN A 362 -21.13 -23.13 22.51
C ASN A 362 -21.88 -23.37 21.19
N ARG A 363 -22.43 -22.31 20.58
CA ARG A 363 -23.10 -22.43 19.28
C ARG A 363 -22.13 -22.86 18.19
N ARG A 364 -20.92 -22.29 18.16
CA ARG A 364 -19.91 -22.65 17.16
C ARG A 364 -19.51 -24.12 17.27
N ALA A 365 -19.37 -24.64 18.49
CA ALA A 365 -19.08 -26.04 18.73
C ALA A 365 -20.20 -26.96 18.19
N ILE A 366 -21.46 -26.63 18.46
CA ILE A 366 -22.61 -27.39 17.95
C ILE A 366 -22.64 -27.40 16.41
N ARG A 367 -22.48 -26.24 15.77
CA ARG A 367 -22.50 -26.12 14.31
C ARG A 367 -21.39 -26.95 13.65
N ASN A 368 -20.17 -26.89 14.20
CA ASN A 368 -19.04 -27.66 13.68
C ASN A 368 -19.31 -29.17 13.78
N ALA A 369 -19.78 -29.63 14.94
CA ALA A 369 -20.13 -31.04 15.15
C ALA A 369 -21.28 -31.50 14.23
N ALA A 370 -22.28 -30.65 13.99
CA ALA A 370 -23.36 -30.94 13.05
C ALA A 370 -22.84 -31.10 11.62
N ARG A 371 -21.94 -30.22 11.18
CA ARG A 371 -21.33 -30.29 9.84
C ARG A 371 -20.48 -31.54 9.65
N GLU A 372 -19.67 -31.89 10.65
CA GLU A 372 -18.87 -33.13 10.63
C GLU A 372 -19.76 -34.39 10.49
N ARG A 373 -20.94 -34.40 11.12
CA ARG A 373 -21.92 -35.50 10.97
C ARG A 373 -22.56 -35.55 9.59
N GLU A 374 -22.82 -34.39 8.97
CA GLU A 374 -23.33 -34.31 7.59
C GLU A 374 -22.28 -34.79 6.59
N GLU A 375 -21.01 -34.41 6.78
CA GLU A 375 -19.88 -34.81 5.94
C GLU A 375 -19.51 -36.30 6.10
N ALA A 376 -19.76 -36.90 7.27
CA ALA A 376 -19.49 -38.31 7.56
C ALA A 376 -20.60 -39.29 7.14
N LYS A 377 -21.74 -38.80 6.62
CA LYS A 377 -22.76 -39.66 6.01
C LYS A 377 -22.29 -40.10 4.61
N PRO A 378 -22.21 -41.42 4.32
CA PRO A 378 -21.76 -41.93 3.03
C PRO A 378 -22.73 -41.62 1.89
#